data_AF-A0A7S3LAT6-F1
#
_entry.id   AF-A0A7S3LAT6-F1
#
_cell.length_a   1.000
_cell.length_b   1.000
_cell.length_c   1.000
_cell.angle_alpha   90.00
_cell.angle_beta   90.00
_cell.angle_gamma   90.00
#
_symmetry.space_group_name_H-M   'P 1'
#
loop_
_entity.id
_entity.type
_entity.pdbx_description
1 polymer ?
#
loop_
_entity_poly.entity_id
_entity_poly.type
_entity_poly.pdbx_seq_one_letter_code
_entity_poly.pdbx_strand_id
1 'polypeptide(L)'
;MFRAAGSQLIRHSRTASRQSLPGLAPSVNFHASLPRAKEEEAVPEAKSSSWDPLYALPLGIALAVPAIQYEWYLVNEETQLMACFIAFTSIIYKQFGGVIQEALEADGKRVLAEHNAAEDQVISSLKVSIENIKSQESLADEITAVKALKAETYAKLNKVGEVKPLYDFKAQVEKLLSMISHEEAVMQEKGKTTLMAEATEAVKKSFAENADLKKAALTSAIAALKGTKSGTKDPVQSAYLAFFANKKKATAKVDAAAEAAAAREAIVMKLNSTAMNEGYYFQFDASGKPKMVV
;
A
#
# COMPACT_ATOMS: atom_id res chain seq x y z
N MET A 1 21.32 -37.48 -5.99
CA MET A 1 20.19 -37.53 -5.03
C MET A 1 18.98 -36.90 -5.70
N PHE A 2 18.15 -37.73 -6.33
CA PHE A 2 16.87 -37.33 -6.90
C PHE A 2 15.81 -37.35 -5.79
N ARG A 3 15.06 -36.26 -5.64
CA ARG A 3 13.83 -36.25 -4.84
C ARG A 3 12.68 -35.83 -5.75
N ALA A 4 11.92 -36.84 -6.18
CA ALA A 4 10.61 -36.68 -6.75
C ALA A 4 9.59 -36.38 -5.64
N ALA A 5 8.78 -35.35 -5.86
CA ALA A 5 7.46 -35.14 -5.29
C ALA A 5 6.81 -34.13 -6.25
N GLY A 6 5.75 -34.42 -6.98
CA GLY A 6 4.55 -35.12 -6.55
C GLY A 6 3.41 -34.20 -6.98
N SER A 7 3.10 -34.25 -8.28
CA SER A 7 1.93 -33.63 -8.90
C SER A 7 0.66 -34.12 -8.21
N GLN A 8 -0.04 -33.24 -7.49
CA GLN A 8 -1.45 -33.40 -7.10
C GLN A 8 -2.07 -32.02 -6.80
N LEU A 9 -3.14 -31.70 -7.54
CA LEU A 9 -4.32 -30.94 -7.10
C LEU A 9 -4.18 -29.41 -6.90
N ILE A 10 -4.11 -28.68 -8.02
CA ILE A 10 -4.71 -27.34 -8.09
C ILE A 10 -6.23 -27.53 -8.05
N ARG A 11 -6.82 -27.45 -6.85
CA ARG A 11 -8.26 -27.28 -6.69
C ARG A 11 -8.62 -25.87 -7.16
N HIS A 12 -9.04 -25.76 -8.41
CA HIS A 12 -9.82 -24.61 -8.87
C HIS A 12 -11.17 -24.62 -8.16
N SER A 13 -11.27 -23.94 -7.02
CA SER A 13 -12.57 -23.47 -6.53
C SER A 13 -12.99 -22.27 -7.39
N ARG A 14 -13.58 -22.55 -8.56
CA ARG A 14 -14.45 -21.59 -9.22
C ARG A 14 -15.74 -21.51 -8.41
N THR A 15 -15.72 -20.74 -7.33
CA THR A 15 -16.95 -20.15 -6.81
C THR A 15 -17.35 -19.08 -7.79
N ALA A 16 -18.16 -19.46 -8.78
CA ALA A 16 -18.95 -18.53 -9.55
C ALA A 16 -19.94 -17.89 -8.56
N SER A 17 -19.53 -16.79 -7.91
CA SER A 17 -20.48 -15.86 -7.32
C SER A 17 -21.24 -15.26 -8.49
N ARG A 18 -22.37 -15.89 -8.82
CA ARG A 18 -23.47 -15.20 -9.50
C ARG A 18 -23.86 -14.05 -8.59
N GLN A 19 -23.21 -12.89 -8.75
CA GLN A 19 -23.81 -11.62 -8.42
C GLN A 19 -24.99 -11.47 -9.37
N SER A 20 -26.12 -12.03 -8.98
CA SER A 20 -27.40 -11.55 -9.47
C SER A 20 -27.44 -10.06 -9.15
N LEU A 21 -27.49 -9.25 -10.20
CA LEU A 21 -27.96 -7.87 -10.11
C LEU A 21 -29.21 -7.87 -9.21
N PRO A 22 -29.31 -7.00 -8.19
CA PRO A 22 -30.57 -6.82 -7.51
C PRO A 22 -31.57 -6.39 -8.58
N GLY A 23 -32.52 -7.28 -8.89
CA GLY A 23 -33.59 -7.00 -9.83
C GLY A 23 -34.27 -5.72 -9.38
N LEU A 24 -34.43 -4.78 -10.31
CA LEU A 24 -35.26 -3.61 -10.09
C LEU A 24 -36.62 -4.11 -9.58
N ALA A 25 -36.94 -3.77 -8.34
CA ALA A 25 -38.30 -3.91 -7.85
C ALA A 25 -39.24 -3.15 -8.81
N PRO A 26 -40.44 -3.68 -9.11
CA PRO A 26 -41.41 -2.95 -9.90
C PRO A 26 -41.66 -1.60 -9.22
N SER A 27 -41.52 -0.52 -9.98
CA SER A 27 -41.87 0.84 -9.55
C SER A 27 -43.37 0.88 -9.28
N VAL A 28 -43.76 0.63 -8.05
CA VAL A 28 -45.11 0.94 -7.57
C VAL A 28 -45.10 2.44 -7.33
N ASN A 29 -45.52 3.20 -8.34
CA ASN A 29 -45.76 4.63 -8.22
C ASN A 29 -46.98 4.83 -7.32
N PHE A 30 -46.75 4.83 -6.00
CA PHE A 30 -47.68 5.44 -5.07
C PHE A 30 -47.40 6.93 -5.07
N HIS A 31 -48.39 7.70 -5.47
CA HIS A 31 -48.39 9.14 -5.35
C HIS A 31 -48.12 9.49 -3.88
N ALA A 32 -46.96 10.08 -3.62
CA ALA A 32 -46.67 10.68 -2.33
C ALA A 32 -47.73 11.75 -2.06
N SER A 33 -48.72 11.43 -1.23
CA SER A 33 -49.58 12.44 -0.64
C SER A 33 -48.72 13.24 0.34
N LEU A 34 -48.79 14.57 0.21
CA LEU A 34 -48.18 15.53 1.14
C LEU A 34 -48.45 15.14 2.61
N PRO A 35 -47.53 15.45 3.54
CA PRO A 35 -47.73 15.16 4.96
C PRO A 35 -49.00 15.88 5.42
N ARG A 36 -50.01 15.07 5.82
CA ARG A 36 -51.26 15.59 6.35
C ARG A 36 -50.92 16.28 7.67
N ALA A 37 -51.02 17.61 7.69
CA ALA A 37 -50.97 18.38 8.92
C ALA A 37 -51.94 17.76 9.92
N LYS A 38 -51.49 17.60 11.16
CA LYS A 38 -52.25 17.09 12.31
C LYS A 38 -53.70 17.56 12.21
N GLU A 39 -54.61 16.62 11.98
CA GLU A 39 -56.03 16.87 12.11
C GLU A 39 -56.28 17.24 13.56
N GLU A 40 -56.53 18.53 13.79
CA GLU A 40 -57.17 19.02 15.00
C GLU A 40 -58.45 18.19 15.21
N GLU A 41 -58.66 17.78 16.45
CA GLU A 41 -59.85 17.05 16.89
C GLU A 41 -61.10 17.70 16.30
N ALA A 42 -61.75 16.99 15.37
CA ALA A 42 -63.10 17.31 14.96
C ALA A 42 -64.00 17.06 16.18
N VAL A 43 -64.21 18.10 16.97
CA VAL A 43 -65.36 18.22 17.87
C VAL A 43 -66.58 17.78 17.06
N PRO A 44 -67.39 16.82 17.51
CA PRO A 44 -68.56 16.43 16.75
C PRO A 44 -69.51 17.64 16.72
N GLU A 45 -69.51 18.35 15.58
CA GLU A 45 -70.56 19.28 15.24
C GLU A 45 -71.87 18.48 15.18
N ALA A 46 -72.61 18.54 16.28
CA ALA A 46 -74.03 18.28 16.26
C ALA A 46 -74.63 19.23 15.22
N LYS A 47 -74.82 18.75 13.98
CA LYS A 47 -75.66 19.42 13.00
C LYS A 47 -76.98 19.68 13.70
N SER A 48 -77.23 20.95 13.99
CA SER A 48 -78.48 21.46 14.53
C SER A 48 -79.60 21.04 13.60
N SER A 49 -80.28 19.94 13.98
CA SER A 49 -81.61 19.67 13.47
C SER A 49 -82.42 20.94 13.67
N SER A 50 -82.95 21.50 12.59
CA SER A 50 -83.66 22.80 12.57
C SER A 50 -85.01 22.78 13.33
N TRP A 51 -85.21 21.75 14.15
CA TRP A 51 -86.40 21.52 14.94
C TRP A 51 -85.95 21.39 16.38
N ASP A 52 -86.15 22.47 17.14
CA ASP A 52 -85.93 22.46 18.58
C ASP A 52 -86.71 21.28 19.21
N PRO A 53 -86.09 20.45 20.07
CA PRO A 53 -86.75 19.30 20.70
C PRO A 53 -88.04 19.67 21.45
N LEU A 54 -88.11 20.90 21.95
CA LEU A 54 -89.25 21.47 22.63
C LEU A 54 -90.46 21.73 21.72
N TYR A 55 -90.27 21.90 20.41
CA TYR A 55 -91.34 22.06 19.43
C TYR A 55 -91.62 20.77 18.64
N ALA A 56 -90.60 19.92 18.44
CA ALA A 56 -90.76 18.64 17.78
C ALA A 56 -91.66 17.67 18.56
N LEU A 57 -91.55 17.64 19.90
CA LEU A 57 -92.33 16.75 20.75
C LEU A 57 -93.84 17.09 20.77
N PRO A 58 -94.27 18.35 21.02
CA PRO A 58 -95.69 18.69 21.00
C PRO A 58 -96.31 18.60 19.60
N LEU A 59 -95.55 18.95 18.56
CA LEU A 59 -96.03 18.84 17.17
C LEU A 59 -96.21 17.36 16.76
N GLY A 60 -95.29 16.48 17.17
CA GLY A 60 -95.42 15.03 16.95
C GLY A 60 -96.64 14.45 17.67
N ILE A 61 -96.89 14.85 18.91
CA ILE A 61 -98.10 14.44 19.66
C ILE A 61 -99.37 15.00 19.01
N ALA A 62 -99.36 16.26 18.58
CA ALA A 62 -100.49 16.91 17.92
C ALA A 62 -100.85 16.29 16.56
N LEU A 63 -99.88 15.67 15.86
CA LEU A 63 -100.11 14.93 14.61
C LEU A 63 -100.50 13.47 14.87
N ALA A 64 -99.97 12.84 15.92
CA ALA A 64 -100.25 11.46 16.26
C ALA A 64 -101.68 11.23 16.78
N VAL A 65 -102.22 12.15 17.60
CA VAL A 65 -103.57 12.01 18.19
C VAL A 65 -104.68 11.97 17.12
N PRO A 66 -104.73 12.88 16.13
CA PRO A 66 -105.70 12.81 15.04
C PRO A 66 -105.49 11.60 14.12
N ALA A 67 -104.24 11.18 13.87
CA ALA A 67 -103.95 10.03 12.99
C ALA A 67 -104.52 8.71 13.54
N ILE A 68 -104.58 8.56 14.87
CA ILE A 68 -105.19 7.42 15.54
C ILE A 68 -106.72 7.58 15.59
N GLN A 69 -107.23 8.79 15.87
CA GLN A 69 -108.66 9.03 16.06
C GLN A 69 -109.48 9.00 14.75
N TYR A 70 -108.87 9.32 13.61
CA TYR A 70 -109.49 9.23 12.28
C TYR A 70 -109.20 7.89 11.56
N GLU A 71 -108.63 6.90 12.26
CA GLU A 71 -108.26 5.57 11.72
C GLU A 71 -107.36 5.61 10.46
N TRP A 72 -106.60 6.69 10.26
CA TRP A 72 -105.63 6.80 9.16
C TRP A 72 -104.47 5.80 9.31
N TYR A 73 -104.23 5.33 10.54
CA TYR A 73 -103.29 4.26 10.85
C TYR A 73 -104.00 3.22 11.73
N LEU A 74 -104.23 2.02 11.18
CA LEU A 74 -104.91 0.94 11.89
C LEU A 74 -103.90 0.12 12.71
N VAL A 75 -104.10 0.07 14.03
CA VAL A 75 -103.24 -0.71 14.93
C VAL A 75 -103.53 -2.19 14.72
N ASN A 76 -102.67 -2.85 13.96
CA ASN A 76 -102.73 -4.29 13.66
C ASN A 76 -101.43 -5.00 14.08
N GLU A 77 -101.36 -6.33 13.91
CA GLU A 77 -100.18 -7.16 14.23
C GLU A 77 -98.87 -6.63 13.61
N GLU A 78 -98.95 -5.99 12.43
CA GLU A 78 -97.82 -5.37 11.74
C GLU A 78 -97.23 -4.14 12.47
N THR A 79 -98.05 -3.43 13.26
CA THR A 79 -97.60 -2.27 14.05
C THR A 79 -96.81 -2.68 15.28
N GLN A 80 -97.12 -3.85 15.84
CA GLN A 80 -96.32 -4.50 16.88
C GLN A 80 -94.98 -4.98 16.30
N LEU A 81 -94.97 -5.53 15.09
CA LEU A 81 -93.74 -5.89 14.38
C LEU A 81 -92.87 -4.65 14.10
N MET A 82 -93.48 -3.53 13.68
CA MET A 82 -92.78 -2.26 13.48
C MET A 82 -92.19 -1.72 14.79
N ALA A 83 -92.94 -1.76 15.89
CA ALA A 83 -92.45 -1.34 17.20
C ALA A 83 -91.26 -2.20 17.67
N CYS A 84 -91.31 -3.52 17.49
CA CYS A 84 -90.20 -4.42 17.77
C CYS A 84 -88.98 -4.14 16.87
N PHE A 85 -89.17 -3.80 15.59
CA PHE A 85 -88.09 -3.45 14.67
C PHE A 85 -87.43 -2.11 15.03
N ILE A 86 -88.20 -1.10 15.41
CA ILE A 86 -87.68 0.19 15.90
C ILE A 86 -86.93 0.01 17.22
N ALA A 87 -87.44 -0.83 18.13
CA ALA A 87 -86.74 -1.16 19.36
C ALA A 87 -85.43 -1.91 19.08
N PHE A 88 -85.42 -2.88 18.16
CA PHE A 88 -84.24 -3.64 17.75
C PHE A 88 -83.16 -2.74 17.11
N THR A 89 -83.54 -1.90 16.15
CA THR A 89 -82.61 -0.94 15.53
C THR A 89 -82.06 0.04 16.55
N SER A 90 -82.88 0.55 17.47
CA SER A 90 -82.43 1.43 18.56
C SER A 90 -81.42 0.76 19.49
N ILE A 91 -81.62 -0.54 19.79
CA ILE A 91 -80.68 -1.32 20.60
C ILE A 91 -79.37 -1.55 19.84
N ILE A 92 -79.42 -1.90 18.54
CA ILE A 92 -78.23 -2.05 17.70
C ILE A 92 -77.43 -0.76 17.65
N TYR A 93 -78.06 0.38 17.40
CA TYR A 93 -77.34 1.66 17.34
C TYR A 93 -76.68 2.01 18.68
N LYS A 94 -77.34 1.74 19.81
CA LYS A 94 -76.80 2.06 21.14
C LYS A 94 -75.72 1.09 21.61
N GLN A 95 -75.87 -0.20 21.35
CA GLN A 95 -74.97 -1.23 21.89
C GLN A 95 -73.87 -1.64 20.89
N PHE A 96 -74.18 -1.71 19.59
CA PHE A 96 -73.22 -2.11 18.56
C PHE A 96 -72.58 -0.92 17.84
N GLY A 97 -73.17 0.27 17.89
CA GLY A 97 -72.61 1.47 17.28
C GLY A 97 -71.20 1.79 17.80
N GLY A 98 -71.00 1.73 19.13
CA GLY A 98 -69.69 1.94 19.75
C GLY A 98 -68.65 0.89 19.34
N VAL A 99 -69.05 -0.39 19.30
CA VAL A 99 -68.15 -1.49 18.92
C VAL A 99 -67.70 -1.39 17.46
N ILE A 100 -68.62 -1.02 16.54
CA ILE A 100 -68.29 -0.82 15.13
C ILE A 100 -67.36 0.39 14.96
N GLN A 101 -67.60 1.47 15.71
CA GLN A 101 -66.73 2.66 15.68
C GLN A 101 -65.33 2.34 16.21
N GLU A 102 -65.21 1.63 17.32
CA GLU A 102 -63.91 1.21 17.87
C GLU A 102 -63.15 0.28 16.92
N ALA A 103 -63.85 -0.65 16.25
CA ALA A 103 -63.24 -1.53 15.25
C ALA A 103 -62.72 -0.76 14.03
N LEU A 104 -63.51 0.19 13.52
CA LEU A 104 -63.10 1.04 12.40
C LEU A 104 -61.96 2.00 12.78
N GLU A 105 -61.96 2.53 14.00
CA GLU A 105 -60.88 3.38 14.48
C GLU A 105 -59.58 2.57 14.69
N ALA A 106 -59.68 1.34 15.20
CA ALA A 106 -58.55 0.43 15.33
C ALA A 106 -57.97 0.04 13.96
N ASP A 107 -58.81 -0.28 12.98
CA ASP A 107 -58.36 -0.54 11.61
C ASP A 107 -57.74 0.70 10.96
N GLY A 108 -58.33 1.89 11.17
CA GLY A 108 -57.76 3.15 10.69
C GLY A 108 -56.36 3.42 11.26
N LYS A 109 -56.19 3.26 12.58
CA LYS A 109 -54.88 3.39 13.24
C LYS A 109 -53.87 2.36 12.75
N ARG A 110 -54.31 1.12 12.52
CA ARG A 110 -53.47 0.04 11.99
C ARG A 110 -52.98 0.35 10.59
N VAL A 111 -53.88 0.72 9.67
CA VAL A 111 -53.52 1.07 8.29
C VAL A 111 -52.57 2.27 8.26
N LEU A 112 -52.80 3.28 9.11
CA LEU A 112 -51.92 4.44 9.19
C LEU A 112 -50.53 4.06 9.73
N ALA A 113 -50.46 3.17 10.72
CA ALA A 113 -49.19 2.66 11.23
C ALA A 113 -48.45 1.82 10.19
N GLU A 114 -49.14 0.95 9.46
CA GLU A 114 -48.57 0.15 8.37
C GLU A 114 -48.05 1.04 7.23
N HIS A 115 -48.77 2.10 6.88
CA HIS A 115 -48.35 3.06 5.85
C HIS A 115 -47.10 3.84 6.27
N ASN A 116 -47.07 4.36 7.50
CA ASN A 116 -45.90 5.07 8.02
C ASN A 116 -44.67 4.14 8.08
N ALA A 117 -44.85 2.88 8.49
CA ALA A 117 -43.77 1.90 8.50
C ALA A 117 -43.24 1.59 7.08
N ALA A 118 -44.13 1.51 6.09
CA ALA A 118 -43.75 1.32 4.69
C ALA A 118 -43.00 2.54 4.13
N GLU A 119 -43.45 3.77 4.44
CA GLU A 119 -42.76 5.01 4.08
C GLU A 119 -41.36 5.07 4.70
N ASP A 120 -41.22 4.74 5.98
CA ASP A 120 -39.93 4.69 6.66
C ASP A 120 -38.98 3.67 6.02
N GLN A 121 -39.50 2.50 5.63
CA GLN A 121 -38.72 1.50 4.92
C GLN A 121 -38.26 2.01 3.55
N VAL A 122 -39.13 2.69 2.80
CA VAL A 122 -38.76 3.29 1.51
C VAL A 122 -37.70 4.38 1.70
N ILE A 123 -37.87 5.27 2.68
CA ILE A 123 -36.87 6.31 3.01
C ILE A 123 -35.52 5.69 3.36
N SER A 124 -35.52 4.61 4.15
CA SER A 124 -34.29 3.90 4.50
C SER A 124 -33.59 3.31 3.28
N SER A 125 -34.34 2.68 2.37
CA SER A 125 -33.80 2.08 1.14
C SER A 125 -33.24 3.13 0.18
N LEU A 126 -33.87 4.31 0.11
CA LEU A 126 -33.40 5.44 -0.68
C LEU A 126 -32.11 6.04 -0.10
N LYS A 127 -31.99 6.15 1.23
CA LYS A 127 -30.74 6.59 1.88
C LYS A 127 -29.58 5.65 1.55
N VAL A 128 -29.79 4.34 1.66
CA VAL A 128 -28.79 3.33 1.28
C VAL A 128 -28.42 3.45 -0.20
N SER A 129 -29.39 3.68 -1.08
CA SER A 129 -29.14 3.88 -2.51
C SER A 129 -28.30 5.14 -2.79
N ILE A 130 -28.55 6.23 -2.07
CA ILE A 130 -27.75 7.46 -2.16
C ILE A 130 -26.31 7.21 -1.69
N GLU A 131 -26.11 6.51 -0.57
CA GLU A 131 -24.78 6.16 -0.07
C GLU A 131 -24.03 5.25 -1.05
N ASN A 132 -24.72 4.28 -1.66
CA ASN A 132 -24.15 3.43 -2.69
C ASN A 132 -23.71 4.24 -3.92
N ILE A 133 -24.51 5.22 -4.37
CA ILE A 133 -24.11 6.08 -5.50
C ILE A 133 -22.90 6.96 -5.14
N LYS A 134 -22.87 7.54 -3.93
CA LYS A 134 -21.72 8.32 -3.45
C LYS A 134 -20.44 7.50 -3.36
N SER A 135 -20.53 6.27 -2.88
CA SER A 135 -19.36 5.37 -2.83
C SER A 135 -18.91 4.94 -4.23
N GLN A 136 -19.82 4.81 -5.19
CA GLN A 136 -19.45 4.56 -6.60
C GLN A 136 -18.73 5.75 -7.23
N GLU A 137 -19.15 6.98 -6.91
CA GLU A 137 -18.46 8.20 -7.33
C GLU A 137 -17.03 8.26 -6.76
N SER A 138 -16.85 8.01 -5.46
CA SER A 138 -15.52 7.99 -4.85
C SER A 138 -14.62 6.90 -5.43
N LEU A 139 -15.17 5.73 -5.77
CA LEU A 139 -14.42 4.66 -6.43
C LEU A 139 -13.93 5.08 -7.82
N ALA A 140 -14.72 5.85 -8.58
CA ALA A 140 -14.29 6.36 -9.88
C ALA A 140 -13.10 7.32 -9.71
N ASP A 141 -13.17 8.22 -8.73
CA ASP A 141 -12.08 9.14 -8.39
C ASP A 141 -10.82 8.38 -7.97
N GLU A 142 -10.95 7.39 -7.10
CA GLU A 142 -9.84 6.53 -6.68
C GLU A 142 -9.20 5.79 -7.87
N ILE A 143 -9.98 5.28 -8.82
CA ILE A 143 -9.45 4.64 -10.03
C ILE A 143 -8.64 5.64 -10.87
N THR A 144 -9.10 6.88 -11.01
CA THR A 144 -8.35 7.92 -11.74
C THR A 144 -7.06 8.29 -11.01
N ALA A 145 -7.10 8.42 -9.69
CA ALA A 145 -5.93 8.68 -8.85
C ALA A 145 -4.90 7.54 -8.95
N VAL A 146 -5.35 6.27 -8.92
CA VAL A 146 -4.48 5.09 -9.10
C VAL A 146 -3.84 5.08 -10.49
N LYS A 147 -4.58 5.45 -11.55
CA LYS A 147 -4.01 5.55 -12.91
C LYS A 147 -2.94 6.63 -12.97
N ALA A 148 -3.18 7.80 -12.38
CA ALA A 148 -2.21 8.88 -12.31
C ALA A 148 -0.94 8.47 -11.53
N LEU A 149 -1.12 7.84 -10.37
CA LEU A 149 -0.02 7.33 -9.55
C LEU A 149 0.80 6.26 -10.28
N LYS A 150 0.14 5.37 -11.04
CA LYS A 150 0.83 4.40 -11.90
C LYS A 150 1.68 5.08 -12.95
N ALA A 151 1.14 6.07 -13.66
CA ALA A 151 1.88 6.81 -14.68
C ALA A 151 3.10 7.53 -14.08
N GLU A 152 2.95 8.17 -12.93
CA GLU A 152 4.05 8.82 -12.21
C GLU A 152 5.10 7.80 -11.74
N THR A 153 4.66 6.63 -11.26
CA THR A 153 5.57 5.55 -10.82
C THR A 153 6.38 5.00 -11.99
N TYR A 154 5.78 4.80 -13.16
CA TYR A 154 6.51 4.38 -14.36
C TYR A 154 7.49 5.47 -14.84
N ALA A 155 7.12 6.74 -14.77
CA ALA A 155 8.03 7.84 -15.10
C ALA A 155 9.25 7.88 -14.16
N LYS A 156 9.04 7.67 -12.85
CA LYS A 156 10.12 7.55 -11.86
C LYS A 156 10.97 6.30 -12.11
N LEU A 157 10.34 5.17 -12.43
CA LEU A 157 11.03 3.91 -12.70
C LEU A 157 11.93 4.02 -13.94
N ASN A 158 11.48 4.68 -15.01
CA ASN A 158 12.29 4.92 -16.20
C ASN A 158 13.52 5.78 -15.88
N LYS A 159 13.35 6.87 -15.11
CA LYS A 159 14.48 7.69 -14.65
C LYS A 159 15.47 6.91 -13.79
N VAL A 160 14.98 6.03 -12.91
CA VAL A 160 15.84 5.15 -12.11
C VAL A 160 16.56 4.13 -13.00
N GLY A 161 15.89 3.61 -14.02
CA GLY A 161 16.47 2.70 -15.01
C GLY A 161 17.65 3.30 -15.78
N GLU A 162 17.64 4.61 -16.05
CA GLU A 162 18.76 5.32 -16.67
C GLU A 162 19.95 5.52 -15.70
N VAL A 163 19.66 5.81 -14.43
CA VAL A 163 20.70 6.17 -13.44
C VAL A 163 21.33 4.94 -12.78
N LYS A 164 20.56 3.87 -12.56
CA LYS A 164 21.04 2.64 -11.92
C LYS A 164 22.30 2.03 -12.57
N PRO A 165 22.38 1.83 -13.90
CA PRO A 165 23.58 1.26 -14.52
C PRO A 165 24.80 2.17 -14.36
N LEU A 166 24.61 3.50 -14.32
CA LEU A 166 25.70 4.44 -14.09
C LEU A 166 26.25 4.34 -12.65
N TYR A 167 25.36 4.14 -11.67
CA TYR A 167 25.76 3.93 -10.28
C TYR A 167 26.45 2.58 -10.07
N ASP A 168 25.90 1.51 -10.67
CA ASP A 168 26.49 0.17 -10.61
C ASP A 168 27.89 0.18 -11.27
N PHE A 169 28.05 0.86 -12.41
CA PHE A 169 29.34 1.03 -13.06
C PHE A 169 30.33 1.83 -12.20
N LYS A 170 29.89 2.95 -11.61
CA LYS A 170 30.72 3.74 -10.69
C LYS A 170 31.22 2.89 -9.51
N ALA A 171 30.35 2.10 -8.89
CA ALA A 171 30.72 1.22 -7.78
C ALA A 171 31.76 0.17 -8.19
N GLN A 172 31.63 -0.42 -9.39
CA GLN A 172 32.64 -1.35 -9.93
C GLN A 172 33.99 -0.66 -10.14
N VAL A 173 34.01 0.56 -10.70
CA VAL A 173 35.25 1.33 -10.92
C VAL A 173 35.91 1.73 -9.60
N GLU A 174 35.14 2.16 -8.59
CA GLU A 174 35.68 2.50 -7.26
C GLU A 174 36.33 1.30 -6.58
N LYS A 175 35.70 0.12 -6.68
CA LYS A 175 36.26 -1.13 -6.15
C LYS A 175 37.56 -1.50 -6.86
N LEU A 176 37.60 -1.29 -8.17
CA LEU A 176 38.76 -1.56 -9.01
C LEU A 176 39.93 -0.64 -8.68
N LEU A 177 39.67 0.66 -8.52
CA LEU A 177 40.67 1.64 -8.10
C LEU A 177 41.21 1.34 -6.70
N SER A 178 40.33 0.92 -5.79
CA SER A 178 40.73 0.48 -4.44
C SER A 178 41.65 -0.75 -4.51
N MET A 179 41.35 -1.71 -5.39
CA MET A 179 42.20 -2.88 -5.60
C MET A 179 43.57 -2.51 -6.18
N ILE A 180 43.62 -1.64 -7.18
CA ILE A 180 44.89 -1.15 -7.76
C ILE A 180 45.73 -0.44 -6.68
N SER A 181 45.13 0.47 -5.92
CA SER A 181 45.87 1.19 -4.87
C SER A 181 46.45 0.24 -3.80
N HIS A 182 45.71 -0.81 -3.44
CA HIS A 182 46.18 -1.83 -2.52
C HIS A 182 47.33 -2.66 -3.13
N GLU A 183 47.21 -3.04 -4.41
CA GLU A 183 48.28 -3.77 -5.10
C GLU A 183 49.55 -2.94 -5.27
N GLU A 184 49.43 -1.65 -5.57
CA GLU A 184 50.57 -0.74 -5.63
C GLU A 184 51.28 -0.67 -4.27
N ALA A 185 50.53 -0.52 -3.18
CA ALA A 185 51.11 -0.54 -1.83
C ALA A 185 51.84 -1.87 -1.54
N VAL A 186 51.22 -3.01 -1.88
CA VAL A 186 51.82 -4.33 -1.70
C VAL A 186 53.07 -4.52 -2.58
N MET A 187 53.07 -4.05 -3.82
CA MET A 187 54.22 -4.15 -4.72
C MET A 187 55.37 -3.24 -4.28
N GLN A 188 55.08 -2.04 -3.77
CA GLN A 188 56.08 -1.16 -3.19
C GLN A 188 56.73 -1.78 -1.95
N GLU A 189 55.95 -2.38 -1.05
CA GLU A 189 56.48 -3.06 0.15
C GLU A 189 57.27 -4.33 -0.21
N LYS A 190 56.77 -5.13 -1.17
CA LYS A 190 57.53 -6.28 -1.70
C LYS A 190 58.82 -5.83 -2.35
N GLY A 191 58.80 -4.77 -3.15
CA GLY A 191 59.99 -4.21 -3.79
C GLY A 191 61.02 -3.71 -2.77
N LYS A 192 60.58 -3.06 -1.68
CA LYS A 192 61.47 -2.66 -0.59
C LYS A 192 62.09 -3.89 0.09
N THR A 193 61.29 -4.90 0.44
CA THR A 193 61.78 -6.08 1.16
C THR A 193 62.73 -6.94 0.32
N THR A 194 62.45 -7.14 -0.97
CA THR A 194 63.36 -7.86 -1.88
C THR A 194 64.65 -7.09 -2.11
N LEU A 195 64.58 -5.78 -2.32
CA LEU A 195 65.77 -4.95 -2.55
C LEU A 195 66.64 -4.89 -1.28
N MET A 196 66.04 -4.86 -0.09
CA MET A 196 66.77 -4.98 1.18
C MET A 196 67.42 -6.36 1.33
N ALA A 197 66.71 -7.44 0.99
CA ALA A 197 67.27 -8.80 1.03
C ALA A 197 68.46 -8.98 0.07
N GLU A 198 68.32 -8.52 -1.19
CA GLU A 198 69.40 -8.52 -2.17
C GLU A 198 70.60 -7.68 -1.72
N ALA A 199 70.34 -6.49 -1.14
CA ALA A 199 71.39 -5.64 -0.59
C ALA A 199 72.14 -6.35 0.54
N THR A 200 71.42 -7.00 1.46
CA THR A 200 72.02 -7.75 2.56
C THR A 200 72.84 -8.94 2.06
N GLU A 201 72.38 -9.67 1.06
CA GLU A 201 73.16 -10.76 0.46
C GLU A 201 74.40 -10.27 -0.28
N ALA A 202 74.29 -9.20 -1.06
CA ALA A 202 75.41 -8.62 -1.80
C ALA A 202 76.49 -8.06 -0.86
N VAL A 203 76.08 -7.38 0.21
CA VAL A 203 76.99 -6.89 1.25
C VAL A 203 77.62 -8.08 1.99
N LYS A 204 76.85 -9.09 2.39
CA LYS A 204 77.43 -10.32 3.00
C LYS A 204 78.49 -10.97 2.11
N LYS A 205 78.24 -11.08 0.80
CA LYS A 205 79.21 -11.61 -0.18
C LYS A 205 80.46 -10.73 -0.28
N SER A 206 80.31 -9.40 -0.39
CA SER A 206 81.45 -8.48 -0.50
C SER A 206 82.36 -8.50 0.74
N PHE A 207 81.78 -8.72 1.92
CA PHE A 207 82.53 -8.90 3.16
C PHE A 207 83.11 -10.31 3.28
N ALA A 208 82.47 -11.34 2.74
CA ALA A 208 83.02 -12.69 2.73
C ALA A 208 84.34 -12.76 1.94
N GLU A 209 84.40 -12.11 0.77
CA GLU A 209 85.52 -12.17 -0.18
C GLU A 209 86.69 -11.24 0.16
N ASN A 210 86.45 -10.06 0.75
CA ASN A 210 87.48 -9.06 0.99
C ASN A 210 87.94 -9.02 2.46
N ALA A 211 89.14 -9.56 2.74
CA ALA A 211 89.72 -9.59 4.08
C ALA A 211 90.01 -8.19 4.67
N ASP A 212 90.33 -7.21 3.82
CA ASP A 212 90.63 -5.85 4.25
C ASP A 212 89.38 -5.07 4.67
N LEU A 213 88.23 -5.33 4.02
CA LEU A 213 86.94 -4.76 4.41
C LEU A 213 86.46 -5.31 5.77
N LYS A 214 86.71 -6.61 6.04
CA LYS A 214 86.44 -7.21 7.36
C LYS A 214 87.27 -6.57 8.46
N LYS A 215 88.57 -6.36 8.23
CA LYS A 215 89.45 -5.70 9.19
C LYS A 215 89.04 -4.25 9.43
N ALA A 216 88.73 -3.50 8.38
CA ALA A 216 88.26 -2.11 8.48
C ALA A 216 86.90 -1.97 9.19
N ALA A 217 85.98 -2.92 8.99
CA ALA A 217 84.70 -2.93 9.72
C ALA A 217 84.89 -3.29 11.20
N LEU A 218 85.77 -4.23 11.52
CA LEU A 218 86.05 -4.63 12.90
C LEU A 218 86.76 -3.52 13.68
N THR A 219 87.71 -2.81 13.06
CA THR A 219 88.36 -1.65 13.69
C THR A 219 87.39 -0.48 13.87
N SER A 220 86.49 -0.24 12.91
CA SER A 220 85.44 0.79 13.03
C SER A 220 84.43 0.45 14.14
N ALA A 221 83.99 -0.81 14.24
CA ALA A 221 83.10 -1.27 15.31
C ALA A 221 83.74 -1.14 16.71
N ILE A 222 85.02 -1.49 16.84
CA ILE A 222 85.78 -1.32 18.09
C ILE A 222 85.93 0.17 18.45
N ALA A 223 86.17 1.04 17.47
CA ALA A 223 86.23 2.48 17.71
C ALA A 223 84.88 3.07 18.16
N ALA A 224 83.78 2.63 17.57
CA ALA A 224 82.43 3.03 17.95
C ALA A 224 82.05 2.58 19.38
N LEU A 225 82.40 1.35 19.77
CA LEU A 225 82.17 0.83 21.13
C LEU A 225 83.03 1.55 22.19
N LYS A 226 84.20 2.07 21.81
CA LYS A 226 85.08 2.87 22.67
C LYS A 226 84.64 4.34 22.79
N GLY A 227 83.49 4.73 22.21
CA GLY A 227 82.97 6.09 22.27
C GLY A 227 83.78 7.12 21.47
N THR A 228 84.79 6.66 20.71
CA THR A 228 85.62 7.52 19.88
C THR A 228 84.91 7.65 18.53
N LYS A 229 84.37 8.84 18.22
CA LYS A 229 83.77 9.09 16.89
C LYS A 229 84.87 8.96 15.84
N SER A 230 84.95 7.80 15.21
CA SER A 230 85.79 7.62 14.04
C SER A 230 85.28 8.57 12.95
N GLY A 231 86.09 9.53 12.51
CA GLY A 231 85.74 10.43 11.40
C GLY A 231 85.62 9.71 10.05
N THR A 232 85.80 8.38 10.02
CA THR A 232 85.64 7.53 8.85
C THR A 232 84.23 6.93 8.81
N LYS A 233 83.51 7.13 7.71
CA LYS A 233 82.19 6.55 7.44
C LYS A 233 82.22 5.04 7.70
N ASP A 234 81.17 4.50 8.33
CA ASP A 234 81.06 3.06 8.60
C ASP A 234 81.20 2.28 7.27
N PRO A 235 82.21 1.40 7.14
CA PRO A 235 82.44 0.64 5.92
C PRO A 235 81.24 -0.23 5.53
N VAL A 236 80.45 -0.74 6.49
CA VAL A 236 79.24 -1.52 6.21
C VAL A 236 78.15 -0.60 5.64
N GLN A 237 77.91 0.55 6.27
CA GLN A 237 76.96 1.55 5.77
C GLN A 237 77.36 2.05 4.37
N SER A 238 78.66 2.25 4.11
CA SER A 238 79.14 2.66 2.79
C SER A 238 78.96 1.59 1.71
N ALA A 239 79.09 0.30 2.07
CA ALA A 239 78.84 -0.81 1.16
C ALA A 239 77.36 -0.91 0.77
N TYR A 240 76.44 -0.71 1.73
CA TYR A 240 75.00 -0.60 1.44
C TYR A 240 74.70 0.59 0.52
N LEU A 241 75.21 1.78 0.82
CA LEU A 241 75.01 2.98 -0.01
C LEU A 241 75.57 2.80 -1.43
N ALA A 242 76.71 2.13 -1.58
CA ALA A 242 77.29 1.78 -2.87
C ALA A 242 76.41 0.77 -3.63
N PHE A 243 75.84 -0.23 -2.95
CA PHE A 243 74.88 -1.16 -3.55
C PHE A 243 73.65 -0.44 -4.10
N PHE A 244 72.99 0.42 -3.30
CA PHE A 244 71.82 1.18 -3.77
C PHE A 244 72.18 2.15 -4.91
N ALA A 245 73.35 2.81 -4.85
CA ALA A 245 73.81 3.69 -5.92
C ALA A 245 74.08 2.92 -7.23
N ASN A 246 74.67 1.72 -7.15
CA ASN A 246 74.93 0.86 -8.30
C ASN A 246 73.64 0.26 -8.85
N LYS A 247 72.73 -0.19 -7.98
CA LYS A 247 71.42 -0.71 -8.40
C LYS A 247 70.58 0.37 -9.07
N LYS A 248 70.58 1.61 -8.56
CA LYS A 248 69.94 2.78 -9.21
C LYS A 248 70.51 3.07 -10.60
N LYS A 249 71.83 2.93 -10.78
CA LYS A 249 72.48 3.08 -12.10
C LYS A 249 72.17 1.92 -13.04
N ALA A 250 71.97 0.71 -12.51
CA ALA A 250 71.63 -0.48 -13.29
C ALA A 250 70.16 -0.43 -13.75
N THR A 251 69.22 -0.04 -12.89
CA THR A 251 67.81 0.11 -13.26
C THR A 251 67.57 1.25 -14.25
N ALA A 252 68.38 2.31 -14.22
CA ALA A 252 68.35 3.37 -15.22
C ALA A 252 68.80 2.92 -16.63
N LYS A 253 69.41 1.74 -16.75
CA LYS A 253 69.84 1.13 -18.04
C LYS A 253 68.89 0.03 -18.53
N VAL A 254 67.96 -0.42 -17.69
CA VAL A 254 66.89 -1.33 -18.12
C VAL A 254 65.84 -0.47 -18.81
N ASP A 255 65.36 -0.90 -19.98
CA ASP A 255 64.26 -0.23 -20.66
C ASP A 255 63.03 -0.22 -19.75
N ALA A 256 62.81 0.90 -19.07
CA ALA A 256 61.69 1.10 -18.15
C ALA A 256 60.33 0.83 -18.83
N ALA A 257 60.29 0.88 -20.16
CA ALA A 257 59.12 0.53 -20.95
C ALA A 257 58.80 -0.98 -20.96
N ALA A 258 59.81 -1.86 -20.95
CA ALA A 258 59.61 -3.31 -21.05
C ALA A 258 59.19 -3.95 -19.70
N GLU A 259 59.84 -3.55 -18.59
CA GLU A 259 59.40 -4.00 -17.26
C GLU A 259 58.05 -3.39 -16.86
N ALA A 260 57.77 -2.13 -17.24
CA ALA A 260 56.46 -1.53 -17.03
C ALA A 260 55.37 -2.20 -17.88
N ALA A 261 55.68 -2.69 -19.08
CA ALA A 261 54.75 -3.44 -19.91
C ALA A 261 54.41 -4.80 -19.28
N ALA A 262 55.40 -5.57 -18.84
CA ALA A 262 55.17 -6.86 -18.19
C ALA A 262 54.42 -6.74 -16.85
N ALA A 263 54.72 -5.71 -16.05
CA ALA A 263 54.00 -5.42 -14.81
C ALA A 263 52.55 -4.99 -15.09
N ARG A 264 52.32 -4.19 -16.14
CA ARG A 264 50.97 -3.80 -16.58
C ARG A 264 50.17 -5.00 -17.08
N GLU A 265 50.76 -5.90 -17.85
CA GLU A 265 50.09 -7.12 -18.33
C GLU A 265 49.67 -8.02 -17.16
N ALA A 266 50.52 -8.21 -16.15
CA ALA A 266 50.19 -8.99 -14.96
C ALA A 266 49.02 -8.37 -14.16
N ILE A 267 49.01 -7.03 -14.03
CA ILE A 267 47.93 -6.30 -13.37
C ILE A 267 46.62 -6.38 -14.18
N VAL A 268 46.69 -6.25 -15.50
CA VAL A 268 45.55 -6.38 -16.42
C VAL A 268 44.95 -7.78 -16.38
N MET A 269 45.77 -8.84 -16.36
CA MET A 269 45.30 -10.22 -16.23
C MET A 269 44.56 -10.43 -14.90
N LYS A 270 45.12 -9.93 -13.80
CA LYS A 270 44.51 -10.04 -12.48
C LYS A 270 43.19 -9.26 -12.39
N LEU A 271 43.16 -8.05 -12.91
CA LEU A 271 41.96 -7.22 -13.04
C LEU A 271 40.86 -7.89 -13.89
N ASN A 272 41.24 -8.54 -14.99
CA ASN A 272 40.28 -9.27 -15.82
C ASN A 272 39.74 -10.51 -15.12
N SER A 273 40.57 -11.21 -14.33
CA SER A 273 40.11 -12.35 -13.52
C SER A 273 39.13 -11.95 -12.43
N THR A 274 39.34 -10.81 -11.76
CA THR A 274 38.38 -10.28 -10.78
C THR A 274 37.12 -9.76 -11.47
N ALA A 275 37.27 -9.09 -12.62
CA ALA A 275 36.12 -8.68 -13.44
C ALA A 275 35.24 -9.87 -13.88
N MET A 276 35.84 -11.00 -14.25
CA MET A 276 35.10 -12.23 -14.59
C MET A 276 34.46 -12.91 -13.38
N ASN A 277 35.16 -12.98 -12.25
CA ASN A 277 34.62 -13.61 -11.04
C ASN A 277 33.50 -12.80 -10.39
N GLU A 278 33.55 -11.48 -10.49
CA GLU A 278 32.59 -10.56 -9.87
C GLU A 278 31.51 -10.06 -10.85
N GLY A 279 31.53 -10.52 -12.10
CA GLY A 279 30.52 -10.21 -13.10
C GLY A 279 30.49 -8.74 -13.51
N TYR A 280 31.66 -8.12 -13.69
CA TYR A 280 31.75 -6.73 -14.13
C TYR A 280 31.27 -6.56 -15.58
N TYR A 281 30.73 -5.39 -15.90
CA TYR A 281 30.23 -5.07 -17.25
C TYR A 281 31.34 -4.76 -18.26
N PHE A 282 32.61 -4.80 -17.84
CA PHE A 282 33.76 -4.45 -18.67
C PHE A 282 35.00 -5.28 -18.30
N GLN A 283 35.87 -5.46 -19.29
CA GLN A 283 37.19 -6.08 -19.19
C GLN A 283 38.23 -5.15 -19.80
N PHE A 284 39.47 -5.23 -19.36
CA PHE A 284 40.57 -4.47 -19.93
C PHE A 284 41.19 -5.19 -21.12
N ASP A 285 41.43 -4.45 -22.20
CA ASP A 285 42.22 -4.94 -23.34
C ASP A 285 43.71 -5.05 -22.99
N ALA A 286 44.51 -5.60 -23.91
CA ALA A 286 45.97 -5.72 -23.74
C ALA A 286 46.69 -4.37 -23.59
N SER A 287 46.00 -3.25 -23.89
CA SER A 287 46.51 -1.88 -23.72
C SER A 287 46.06 -1.26 -22.39
N GLY A 288 45.31 -1.99 -21.55
CA GLY A 288 44.76 -1.51 -20.29
C GLY A 288 43.53 -0.61 -20.43
N LYS A 289 42.88 -0.58 -21.60
CA LYS A 289 41.65 0.22 -21.82
C LYS A 289 40.41 -0.62 -21.50
N PRO A 290 39.42 -0.05 -20.79
CA PRO A 290 38.17 -0.75 -20.50
C PRO A 290 37.37 -0.95 -21.79
N LYS A 291 36.96 -2.19 -22.03
CA LYS A 291 36.09 -2.64 -23.12
C LYS A 291 34.85 -3.25 -22.49
N MET A 292 33.68 -2.78 -22.91
CA MET A 292 32.41 -3.34 -22.45
C MET A 292 32.29 -4.81 -22.88
N VAL A 293 31.91 -5.65 -21.94
CA VAL A 293 31.59 -7.05 -22.20
C VAL A 293 30.07 -7.10 -22.37
N VAL A 294 29.63 -7.41 -23.58
CA VAL A 294 28.21 -7.62 -23.90
C VAL A 294 27.77 -8.97 -23.34
#